data_AF-A0A7S3HAT6-F1
#
_entry.id   AF-A0A7S3HAT6-F1
#
_cell.length_a   1.000
_cell.length_b   1.000
_cell.length_c   1.000
_cell.angle_alpha   90.00
_cell.angle_beta   90.00
_cell.angle_gamma   90.00
#
_symmetry.space_group_name_H-M   'P 1'
#
loop_
_entity.id
_entity.type
_entity.pdbx_description
1 polymer ?
#
loop_
_entity_poly.entity_id
_entity_poly.type
_entity_poly.pdbx_seq_one_letter_code
_entity_poly.pdbx_strand_id
1 'polypeptide(L)'
;TTGTVQQLEGPGFIVNRKPDSPALKCIFLDDALSSGGSMRDGAKLLKEDYNIIVAGAVYLVDRSKDRASLPVERLGTADPILRDTKVLALYDLDEVDKHVPRKS
;
A
#
# COMPACT_ATOMS: atom_id res chain seq x y z
N THR A 1 -8.95 20.48 9.57
CA THR A 1 -7.93 20.69 10.61
C THR A 1 -6.88 19.62 10.44
N THR A 2 -5.63 20.05 10.27
CA THR A 2 -4.40 19.35 9.88
C THR A 2 -4.24 17.90 10.34
N GLY A 3 -4.68 16.93 9.52
CA GLY A 3 -4.23 15.55 9.62
C GLY A 3 -2.81 15.47 9.04
N THR A 4 -1.81 15.45 9.92
CA THR A 4 -0.37 15.26 9.64
C THR A 4 0.08 15.78 8.28
N VAL A 5 0.29 17.10 8.20
CA VAL A 5 1.18 17.67 7.18
C VAL A 5 2.58 17.21 7.58
N GLN A 6 2.96 15.98 7.22
CA GLN A 6 4.36 15.62 7.18
C GLN A 6 4.97 16.60 6.19
N GLN A 7 5.69 17.61 6.70
CA GLN A 7 6.58 18.36 5.85
C GLN A 7 7.57 17.34 5.34
N LEU A 8 7.41 16.94 4.09
CA LEU A 8 8.36 16.08 3.42
C LEU A 8 9.65 16.90 3.31
N GLU A 9 10.52 16.78 4.32
CA GLU A 9 11.94 17.10 4.24
C GLU A 9 12.61 16.03 3.37
N GLY A 10 12.15 15.94 2.12
CA GLY A 10 12.61 14.98 1.13
C GLY A 10 13.46 15.68 0.09
N PRO A 11 14.27 14.92 -0.67
CA PRO A 11 14.93 15.43 -1.84
C PRO A 11 13.95 16.17 -2.76
N GLY A 12 14.33 17.38 -3.23
CA GLY A 12 13.48 18.24 -4.07
C GLY A 12 12.89 17.54 -5.29
N PHE A 13 13.62 16.57 -5.87
CA PHE A 13 13.17 15.78 -7.00
C PHE A 13 12.00 14.83 -6.70
N ILE A 14 11.67 14.61 -5.42
CA ILE A 14 10.53 13.83 -4.93
C ILE A 14 9.39 14.77 -4.54
N VAL A 15 9.69 15.79 -3.72
CA VAL A 15 8.67 16.63 -3.07
C VAL A 15 8.10 17.72 -3.96
N ASN A 16 8.83 18.13 -5.01
CA ASN A 16 8.37 19.12 -5.99
C ASN A 16 7.83 18.48 -7.28
N ARG A 17 7.54 17.18 -7.25
CA ARG A 17 6.99 16.48 -8.41
C ARG A 17 5.56 16.95 -8.69
N LYS A 18 5.20 16.84 -9.96
CA LYS A 18 3.92 17.23 -10.54
C LYS A 18 3.40 16.11 -11.45
N PRO A 19 2.13 16.15 -11.87
CA PRO A 19 1.55 15.14 -12.76
C PRO A 19 2.33 14.96 -14.08
N ASP A 20 3.01 16.01 -14.56
CA ASP A 20 3.79 16.04 -15.80
C ASP A 20 5.28 15.72 -15.61
N SER A 21 5.73 15.46 -14.37
CA SER A 21 7.12 15.10 -14.09
C SER A 21 7.51 13.76 -14.72
N PRO A 22 8.79 13.51 -15.07
CA PRO A 22 9.23 12.21 -15.61
C PRO A 22 8.88 11.06 -14.68
N ALA A 23 8.31 9.96 -15.20
CA ALA A 23 7.79 8.86 -14.39
C ALA A 23 8.87 8.27 -13.45
N LEU A 24 8.52 8.10 -12.18
CA LEU A 24 9.37 7.48 -11.17
C LEU A 24 8.70 6.19 -10.70
N LYS A 25 9.49 5.19 -10.29
CA LYS A 25 8.96 3.97 -9.64
C LYS A 25 9.25 4.01 -8.14
N CYS A 26 8.32 3.53 -7.33
CA CYS A 26 8.52 3.36 -5.90
C CYS A 26 8.10 1.97 -5.42
N ILE A 27 8.48 1.67 -4.17
CA ILE A 27 7.94 0.56 -3.39
C ILE A 27 7.06 1.14 -2.29
N PHE A 28 5.83 0.64 -2.17
CA PHE A 28 4.91 0.98 -1.09
C PHE A 28 5.24 0.15 0.15
N LEU A 29 5.35 0.77 1.31
CA LEU A 29 5.65 0.09 2.58
C LEU A 29 4.52 0.36 3.56
N ASP A 30 4.00 -0.69 4.19
CA ASP A 30 2.94 -0.57 5.19
C ASP A 30 3.03 -1.69 6.23
N ASP A 31 2.32 -1.54 7.34
CA ASP A 31 2.31 -2.53 8.42
C ASP A 31 1.42 -3.75 8.11
N ALA A 32 0.22 -3.54 7.56
CA ALA A 32 -0.76 -4.61 7.40
C ALA A 32 -1.55 -4.52 6.08
N LEU A 33 -1.61 -5.63 5.36
CA LEU A 33 -2.47 -5.78 4.18
C LEU A 33 -3.80 -6.43 4.56
N SER A 34 -4.90 -5.68 4.46
CA SER A 34 -6.26 -6.22 4.56
C SER A 34 -6.89 -6.41 3.18
N SER A 35 -7.81 -5.50 2.80
CA SER A 35 -8.43 -5.45 1.46
C SER A 35 -7.57 -4.71 0.42
N GLY A 36 -6.54 -3.97 0.85
CA GLY A 36 -5.68 -3.18 -0.03
C GLY A 36 -6.23 -1.79 -0.40
N GLY A 37 -7.25 -1.29 0.30
CA GLY A 37 -7.82 0.05 0.05
C GLY A 37 -6.79 1.18 0.17
N SER A 38 -6.01 1.19 1.27
CA SER A 38 -4.95 2.19 1.49
C SER A 38 -3.90 2.18 0.38
N MET A 39 -3.52 0.99 -0.10
CA MET A 39 -2.58 0.83 -1.21
C MET A 39 -3.12 1.44 -2.51
N ARG A 40 -4.37 1.12 -2.85
CA ARG A 40 -5.03 1.64 -4.05
C ARG A 40 -5.08 3.16 -4.02
N ASP A 41 -5.56 3.72 -2.91
CA ASP A 41 -5.74 5.17 -2.78
C ASP A 41 -4.38 5.90 -2.78
N GLY A 42 -3.38 5.32 -2.10
CA GLY A 42 -2.00 5.81 -2.15
C GLY A 42 -1.39 5.73 -3.54
N ALA A 43 -1.59 4.63 -4.28
CA ALA A 43 -1.08 4.48 -5.64
C ALA A 43 -1.73 5.45 -6.63
N LYS A 44 -3.03 5.71 -6.49
CA LYS A 44 -3.74 6.74 -7.29
C LYS A 44 -3.17 8.13 -7.02
N LEU A 45 -3.09 8.53 -5.76
CA LEU A 45 -2.50 9.80 -5.36
C LEU A 45 -1.08 9.96 -5.89
N LEU A 46 -0.23 8.95 -5.72
CA LEU A 46 1.15 8.96 -6.21
C LEU A 46 1.23 9.09 -7.74
N LYS A 47 0.34 8.40 -8.46
CA LYS A 47 0.31 8.43 -9.92
C LYS A 47 -0.22 9.76 -10.45
N GLU A 48 -1.32 10.25 -9.90
CA GLU A 48 -2.04 11.42 -10.37
C GLU A 48 -1.27 12.70 -10.02
N ASP A 49 -0.83 12.85 -8.78
CA ASP A 49 -0.26 14.12 -8.31
C ASP A 49 1.24 14.23 -8.57
N TYR A 50 1.95 13.11 -8.64
CA TYR A 50 3.42 13.08 -8.67
C TYR A 50 4.01 12.26 -9.84
N ASN A 51 3.19 11.64 -10.67
CA ASN A 51 3.60 10.68 -11.71
C ASN A 51 4.56 9.60 -11.18
N ILE A 52 4.28 9.09 -9.98
CA ILE A 52 5.01 7.99 -9.34
C ILE A 52 4.19 6.71 -9.51
N ILE A 53 4.84 5.65 -9.98
CA ILE A 53 4.24 4.34 -10.22
C ILE A 53 4.67 3.41 -9.10
N VAL A 54 3.71 2.84 -8.37
CA VAL A 54 3.98 1.81 -7.37
C VAL A 54 4.31 0.50 -8.08
N ALA A 55 5.60 0.15 -8.14
CA ALA A 55 6.07 -1.05 -8.84
C ALA A 55 6.05 -2.31 -7.94
N GLY A 56 6.06 -2.11 -6.62
CA GLY A 56 5.88 -3.18 -5.65
C GLY A 56 5.32 -2.63 -4.34
N ALA A 57 4.81 -3.53 -3.51
CA ALA A 57 4.37 -3.23 -2.16
C ALA A 57 4.88 -4.31 -1.21
N VAL A 58 5.38 -3.89 -0.05
CA VAL A 58 5.85 -4.77 1.01
C VAL A 58 5.08 -4.46 2.28
N TYR A 59 4.51 -5.51 2.85
CA TYR A 59 3.77 -5.47 4.11
C TYR A 59 4.49 -6.29 5.17
N LEU A 60 4.42 -5.85 6.42
CA LEU A 60 4.87 -6.69 7.52
C LEU A 60 3.94 -7.90 7.69
N VAL A 61 2.63 -7.65 7.74
CA VAL A 61 1.61 -8.70 8.00
C VAL A 61 0.53 -8.73 6.93
N ASP A 62 0.12 -9.92 6.56
CA ASP A 62 -1.02 -10.20 5.71
C ASP A 62 -2.25 -10.62 6.53
N ARG A 63 -3.34 -9.86 6.45
CA ARG A 63 -4.63 -10.19 7.08
C ARG A 63 -5.51 -10.95 6.09
N SER A 64 -5.03 -12.09 5.59
CA SER A 64 -5.65 -12.85 4.50
C SER A 64 -7.13 -13.17 4.70
N LYS A 65 -7.55 -13.44 5.95
CA LYS A 65 -8.97 -13.69 6.30
C LYS A 65 -9.91 -12.54 5.96
N ASP A 66 -9.45 -11.29 6.06
CA ASP A 66 -10.29 -10.12 5.82
C ASP A 66 -10.78 -10.03 4.36
N ARG A 67 -10.02 -10.63 3.44
CA ARG A 67 -10.32 -10.62 2.02
C ARG A 67 -10.78 -11.96 1.46
N ALA A 68 -10.70 -13.04 2.23
CA ALA A 68 -11.06 -14.38 1.78
C ALA A 68 -12.50 -14.48 1.27
N SER A 69 -13.42 -13.67 1.81
CA SER A 69 -14.84 -13.62 1.41
C SER A 69 -15.22 -12.37 0.62
N LEU A 70 -14.26 -11.50 0.27
CA LEU A 70 -14.56 -10.29 -0.49
C LEU A 70 -14.63 -10.61 -1.98
N PRO A 71 -15.65 -10.12 -2.70
CA PRO A 71 -15.66 -10.23 -4.14
C PRO A 71 -14.57 -9.33 -4.74
N VAL A 72 -14.09 -9.68 -5.93
CA VAL A 72 -12.88 -9.09 -6.54
C VAL A 72 -12.98 -7.57 -6.65
N GLU A 73 -14.15 -7.03 -6.96
CA GLU A 73 -14.41 -5.60 -7.07
C GLU A 73 -14.24 -4.82 -5.76
N ARG A 74 -14.22 -5.51 -4.61
CA ARG A 74 -13.96 -4.90 -3.29
C ARG A 74 -12.50 -5.08 -2.84
N LEU A 75 -11.70 -5.81 -3.59
CA LEU A 75 -10.26 -5.92 -3.36
C LEU A 75 -9.58 -4.69 -3.96
N GLY A 76 -9.03 -3.83 -3.09
CA GLY A 76 -8.22 -2.70 -3.53
C GLY A 76 -7.03 -3.13 -4.38
N THR A 77 -6.46 -4.30 -4.10
CA THR A 77 -5.37 -4.90 -4.89
C THR A 77 -5.78 -5.33 -6.31
N ALA A 78 -7.07 -5.43 -6.61
CA ALA A 78 -7.57 -5.76 -7.95
C ALA A 78 -7.82 -4.51 -8.83
N ASP A 79 -7.60 -3.30 -8.29
CA ASP A 79 -7.76 -2.07 -9.07
C ASP A 79 -6.74 -2.03 -10.24
N PRO A 80 -7.15 -1.64 -11.45
CA PRO A 80 -6.27 -1.57 -12.62
C PRO A 80 -4.99 -0.74 -12.40
N ILE A 81 -5.00 0.24 -11.49
CA ILE A 81 -3.82 1.05 -11.15
C ILE A 81 -2.67 0.20 -10.58
N LEU A 82 -2.99 -0.98 -10.03
CA LEU A 82 -2.05 -1.91 -9.38
C LEU A 82 -1.74 -3.16 -10.23
N ARG A 83 -2.22 -3.23 -11.48
CA ARG A 83 -2.11 -4.44 -12.33
C ARG A 83 -0.68 -4.97 -12.43
N ASP A 84 0.29 -4.09 -12.49
CA ASP A 84 1.72 -4.42 -12.69
C ASP A 84 2.52 -4.35 -11.37
N THR A 85 1.84 -4.22 -10.22
CA THR A 85 2.44 -4.09 -8.89
C THR A 85 2.61 -5.46 -8.23
N LYS A 86 3.83 -5.78 -7.80
CA LYS A 86 4.11 -7.00 -7.03
C LYS A 86 3.84 -6.77 -5.54
N VAL A 87 2.98 -7.58 -4.94
CA VAL A 87 2.66 -7.50 -3.50
C VAL A 87 3.36 -8.62 -2.74
N LEU A 88 4.06 -8.28 -1.67
CA LEU A 88 4.71 -9.19 -0.74
C LEU A 88 4.28 -8.87 0.69
N ALA A 89 4.03 -9.89 1.49
CA ALA A 89 3.91 -9.78 2.94
C ALA A 89 4.90 -10.73 3.62
N LEU A 90 5.51 -10.30 4.72
CA LEU A 90 6.50 -11.11 5.43
C LEU A 90 5.88 -12.23 6.26
N TYR A 91 4.69 -11.99 6.81
CA TYR A 91 3.95 -12.95 7.64
C TYR A 91 2.48 -12.97 7.27
N ASP A 92 1.81 -14.11 7.45
CA ASP A 92 0.35 -14.16 7.49
C ASP A 92 -0.15 -14.09 8.95
N LEU A 93 -1.15 -13.25 9.22
CA LEU A 93 -1.67 -13.05 10.56
C LEU A 93 -2.26 -14.34 11.15
N ASP A 94 -2.92 -15.18 10.34
CA ASP A 94 -3.47 -16.45 10.83
C ASP A 94 -2.36 -17.44 11.22
N GLU A 95 -1.19 -17.35 10.59
CA GLU A 95 -0.01 -18.12 10.99
C GLU A 95 0.59 -17.57 12.29
N VAL A 96 0.79 -16.26 12.37
CA VAL A 96 1.35 -15.60 13.56
C VAL A 96 0.47 -15.80 14.79
N ASP A 97 -0.85 -15.65 14.65
CA ASP A 97 -1.82 -15.76 15.75
C ASP A 97 -1.78 -17.13 16.46
N LYS A 98 -1.38 -18.20 15.75
CA LYS A 98 -1.23 -19.55 16.34
C LYS A 98 -0.09 -19.63 17.34
N HIS A 99 0.88 -18.72 17.27
CA HIS A 99 2.06 -18.68 18.13
C HIS A 99 1.95 -17.68 19.29
N VAL A 100 0.93 -16.82 19.29
CA VAL A 100 0.72 -15.82 20.35
C VAL A 100 -0.04 -16.46 21.53
N PRO A 101 0.54 -16.52 22.74
CA PRO A 101 -0.15 -17.07 23.90
C PRO A 101 -1.41 -16.26 24.22
N ARG A 102 -2.57 -16.91 24.22
CA ARG A 102 -3.82 -16.28 24.68
C ARG A 102 -3.90 -16.39 26.18
N LYS A 103 -3.98 -15.26 26.89
CA LYS A 103 -4.36 -15.28 28.30
C LYS A 103 -5.82 -15.75 28.37
N SER A 104 -6.02 -16.90 29.02
CA SER A 104 -7.33 -17.45 29.39
C SER A 104 -8.01 -16.59 30.43
#